data_AF-A0A0G1E9G7-F1
#
_entry.id   AF-A0A0G1E9G7-F1
#
_cell.length_a   1.000
_cell.length_b   1.000
_cell.length_c   1.000
_cell.angle_alpha   90.00
_cell.angle_beta   90.00
_cell.angle_gamma   90.00
#
_symmetry.space_group_name_H-M   'P 1'
#
loop_
_entity.id
_entity.type
_entity.pdbx_description
1 polymer ?
#
loop_
_entity_poly.entity_id
_entity_poly.type
_entity_poly.pdbx_seq_one_letter_code
_entity_poly.pdbx_strand_id
1 'polypeptide(L)'
;MDKIKTTPKDFFLQLGVMAALYVSAISLINLLFQTIDYAFPDALAYYGDPYSSGIRIAIASLVIIFPLFIFLSQMNSKDFAVWPEKRELPVRRWLIYLTLFVAGIAVVVDLIALVNTFLSGEITMRFALKILAVLMVAGGVFGYFMYDLKKANTPLRQDKLFAWLAAAVVLASIVGGFL
;
A
#
# COMPACT_ATOMS: atom_id res chain seq x y z
N MET A 1 22.05 26.01 14.49
CA MET A 1 20.72 25.34 14.53
C MET A 1 20.96 23.96 15.08
N ASP A 2 20.50 23.69 16.31
CA ASP A 2 20.66 22.37 16.91
C ASP A 2 19.91 21.33 16.06
N LYS A 3 20.61 20.26 15.66
CA LYS A 3 19.99 19.15 14.94
C LYS A 3 18.94 18.53 15.86
N ILE A 4 17.68 18.55 15.44
CA ILE A 4 16.60 17.79 16.09
C ILE A 4 17.06 16.33 16.19
N LYS A 5 17.26 15.83 17.40
CA LYS A 5 17.71 14.47 17.65
C LYS A 5 16.52 13.53 17.54
N THR A 6 16.61 12.54 16.65
CA THR A 6 15.64 11.46 16.54
C THR A 6 15.64 10.64 17.82
N THR A 7 14.51 10.55 18.53
CA THR A 7 14.40 9.61 19.65
C THR A 7 14.18 8.18 19.13
N PRO A 8 14.55 7.14 19.90
CA PRO A 8 14.23 5.76 19.53
C PRO A 8 12.73 5.56 19.27
N LYS A 9 11.86 6.20 20.06
CA LYS A 9 10.41 6.18 19.87
C LYS A 9 10.03 6.68 18.47
N ASP A 10 10.55 7.84 18.05
CA ASP A 10 10.23 8.42 16.74
C ASP A 10 10.72 7.52 15.59
N PHE A 11 11.90 6.91 15.74
CA PHE A 11 12.46 5.99 14.75
C PHE A 11 11.59 4.74 14.58
N PHE A 12 11.29 4.03 15.69
CA PHE A 12 10.50 2.80 15.64
C PHE A 12 9.04 3.05 15.26
N LEU A 13 8.48 4.20 15.62
CA LEU A 13 7.14 4.59 15.18
C LEU A 13 7.11 4.77 13.66
N GLN A 14 8.06 5.51 13.10
CA GLN A 14 8.13 5.73 11.66
C GLN A 14 8.37 4.42 10.89
N LEU A 15 9.27 3.57 11.41
CA LEU A 15 9.52 2.25 10.84
C LEU A 15 8.27 1.36 10.90
N GLY A 16 7.56 1.36 12.03
CA GLY A 16 6.32 0.62 12.22
C GLY A 16 5.21 1.05 11.26
N VAL A 17 5.06 2.36 11.02
CA VAL A 17 4.12 2.87 10.01
C VAL A 17 4.48 2.33 8.62
N MET A 18 5.75 2.39 8.24
CA MET A 18 6.21 1.93 6.91
C MET A 18 6.07 0.41 6.75
N ALA A 19 6.43 -0.37 7.77
CA ALA A 19 6.26 -1.81 7.76
C ALA A 19 4.79 -2.21 7.66
N ALA A 20 3.92 -1.59 8.47
CA ALA A 20 2.47 -1.86 8.44
C ALA A 20 1.85 -1.48 7.09
N LEU A 21 2.30 -0.39 6.48
CA LEU A 21 1.90 -0.01 5.12
C LEU A 21 2.31 -1.08 4.10
N TYR A 22 3.58 -1.51 4.10
CA TYR A 22 4.08 -2.47 3.11
C TYR A 22 3.38 -3.81 3.22
N VAL A 23 3.21 -4.30 4.45
CA VAL A 23 2.48 -5.56 4.65
C VAL A 23 1.03 -5.41 4.19
N SER A 24 0.35 -4.31 4.53
CA SER A 24 -1.02 -4.07 4.07
C SER A 24 -1.12 -4.00 2.54
N ALA A 25 -0.20 -3.30 1.88
CA ALA A 25 -0.18 -3.18 0.42
C ALA A 25 0.07 -4.52 -0.27
N ILE A 26 1.05 -5.29 0.22
CA ILE A 26 1.37 -6.63 -0.32
C ILE A 26 0.19 -7.58 -0.11
N SER A 27 -0.40 -7.60 1.08
CA SER A 27 -1.58 -8.43 1.37
C SER A 27 -2.77 -8.05 0.49
N LEU A 28 -2.99 -6.76 0.25
CA LEU A 28 -4.05 -6.27 -0.64
C LEU A 28 -3.83 -6.71 -2.09
N ILE A 29 -2.61 -6.55 -2.62
CA ILE A 29 -2.25 -6.99 -3.97
C ILE A 29 -2.45 -8.49 -4.12
N ASN A 30 -1.96 -9.28 -3.16
CA ASN A 30 -2.12 -10.74 -3.18
C ASN A 30 -3.59 -11.16 -3.15
N LEU A 31 -4.41 -10.51 -2.33
CA LEU A 31 -5.84 -10.78 -2.27
C LEU A 31 -6.50 -10.46 -3.62
N LEU A 32 -6.21 -9.28 -4.19
CA LEU A 32 -6.74 -8.90 -5.50
C LEU A 32 -6.32 -9.89 -6.59
N PHE A 33 -5.07 -10.34 -6.59
CA PHE A 33 -4.58 -11.33 -7.56
C PHE A 33 -5.35 -12.64 -7.46
N GLN A 34 -5.57 -13.13 -6.24
CA GLN A 34 -6.32 -14.36 -5.99
C GLN A 34 -7.80 -14.22 -6.39
N THR A 35 -8.44 -13.09 -6.08
CA THR A 35 -9.81 -12.80 -6.52
C THR A 35 -9.91 -12.74 -8.04
N ILE A 36 -8.95 -12.08 -8.72
CA ILE A 36 -8.89 -12.01 -10.18
C ILE A 36 -8.70 -13.41 -10.80
N ASP A 37 -7.82 -14.21 -10.21
CA ASP A 37 -7.53 -15.57 -10.64
C ASP A 37 -8.78 -16.47 -10.55
N TYR A 38 -9.55 -16.34 -9.47
CA TYR A 38 -10.81 -17.08 -9.29
C TYR A 38 -11.92 -16.59 -10.22
N ALA A 39 -12.04 -15.29 -10.45
CA ALA A 39 -13.06 -14.70 -11.34
C ALA A 39 -12.77 -14.97 -12.83
N PHE A 40 -11.51 -15.15 -13.21
CA PHE A 40 -11.07 -15.37 -14.60
C PHE A 40 -10.14 -16.60 -14.70
N PRO A 41 -10.66 -17.81 -14.44
CA PRO A 41 -9.86 -19.02 -14.41
C PRO A 41 -9.28 -19.36 -15.80
N ASP A 42 -8.06 -19.88 -15.80
CA ASP A 42 -7.39 -20.52 -16.92
C ASP A 42 -7.81 -21.99 -17.03
N ALA A 43 -8.09 -22.44 -18.24
CA ALA A 43 -8.29 -23.87 -18.49
C ALA A 43 -7.00 -24.68 -18.24
N LEU A 44 -5.83 -24.04 -18.30
CA LEU A 44 -4.52 -24.71 -18.15
C LEU A 44 -3.90 -24.56 -16.76
N ALA A 45 -4.45 -23.71 -15.89
CA ALA A 45 -3.87 -23.46 -14.56
C ALA A 45 -4.62 -24.24 -13.48
N TYR A 46 -3.85 -24.85 -12.57
CA TYR A 46 -4.41 -25.50 -11.39
C TYR A 46 -4.75 -24.43 -10.34
N TYR A 47 -6.03 -24.10 -10.24
CA TYR A 47 -6.55 -23.25 -9.18
C TYR A 47 -6.69 -24.10 -7.92
N GLY A 48 -5.80 -23.89 -6.95
CA GLY A 48 -5.94 -24.48 -5.62
C GLY A 48 -7.24 -24.02 -4.95
N ASP A 49 -7.65 -24.74 -3.90
CA ASP A 49 -8.84 -24.46 -3.08
C ASP A 49 -9.07 -22.94 -2.89
N PRO A 50 -10.28 -22.40 -3.17
CA PRO A 50 -10.63 -20.99 -2.92
C PRO A 50 -10.38 -20.54 -1.46
N TYR A 51 -10.24 -21.47 -0.52
CA TYR A 51 -9.77 -21.20 0.84
C TYR A 51 -8.29 -21.52 1.03
N SER A 52 -7.47 -21.36 -0.01
CA SER A 52 -6.02 -21.57 0.07
C SER A 52 -5.43 -20.80 1.26
N SER A 53 -4.35 -21.32 1.84
CA SER A 53 -3.64 -20.66 2.94
C SER A 53 -3.27 -19.21 2.60
N GLY A 54 -3.02 -18.91 1.32
CA GLY A 54 -2.70 -17.58 0.81
C GLY A 54 -3.82 -16.55 1.02
N ILE A 55 -5.06 -16.86 0.62
CA ILE A 55 -6.21 -15.95 0.79
C ILE A 55 -6.45 -15.69 2.28
N ARG A 56 -6.40 -16.75 3.10
CA ARG A 56 -6.60 -16.64 4.55
C ARG A 56 -5.57 -15.75 5.22
N ILE A 57 -4.28 -15.88 4.85
CA ILE A 57 -3.21 -15.04 5.38
C ILE A 57 -3.39 -13.59 4.91
N ALA A 58 -3.70 -13.37 3.63
CA ALA A 58 -3.91 -12.01 3.09
C ALA A 58 -5.05 -11.28 3.81
N ILE A 59 -6.20 -11.93 3.99
CA ILE A 59 -7.35 -11.37 4.72
C ILE A 59 -6.98 -11.13 6.19
N ALA A 60 -6.38 -12.11 6.88
CA ALA A 60 -5.99 -11.97 8.29
C ALA A 60 -5.00 -10.80 8.49
N SER A 61 -4.01 -10.67 7.60
CA SER A 61 -3.09 -9.55 7.60
C SER A 61 -3.80 -8.22 7.40
N LEU A 62 -4.73 -8.10 6.44
CA LEU A 62 -5.48 -6.85 6.25
C LEU A 62 -6.37 -6.52 7.45
N VAL A 63 -7.06 -7.49 8.03
CA VAL A 63 -7.95 -7.28 9.17
C VAL A 63 -7.20 -6.75 10.40
N ILE A 64 -5.94 -7.15 10.60
CA ILE A 64 -5.15 -6.76 11.77
C ILE A 64 -4.18 -5.60 11.47
N ILE A 65 -3.40 -5.72 10.41
CA ILE A 65 -2.27 -4.83 10.13
C ILE A 65 -2.75 -3.52 9.48
N PHE A 66 -3.82 -3.53 8.69
CA PHE A 66 -4.33 -2.29 8.10
C PHE A 66 -4.89 -1.32 9.17
N PRO A 67 -5.74 -1.76 10.14
CA PRO A 67 -6.12 -0.89 11.26
C PRO A 67 -4.92 -0.42 12.08
N LEU A 68 -3.92 -1.28 12.28
CA LEU A 68 -2.68 -0.90 12.96
C LEU A 68 -1.93 0.20 12.19
N PHE A 69 -1.81 0.11 10.86
CA PHE A 69 -1.23 1.14 10.03
C PHE A 69 -1.94 2.48 10.21
N ILE A 70 -3.28 2.50 10.14
CA ILE A 70 -4.07 3.71 10.36
C ILE A 70 -3.85 4.27 11.76
N PHE A 71 -3.85 3.43 12.79
CA PHE A 71 -3.61 3.84 14.17
C PHE A 71 -2.22 4.48 14.37
N LEU A 72 -1.16 3.84 13.87
CA LEU A 72 0.21 4.36 13.95
C LEU A 72 0.37 5.67 13.16
N SER A 73 -0.25 5.77 11.98
CA SER A 73 -0.25 7.00 11.17
C SER A 73 -0.97 8.16 11.89
N GLN A 74 -2.09 7.87 12.57
CA GLN A 74 -2.78 8.85 13.39
C GLN A 74 -1.96 9.30 14.60
N MET A 75 -1.25 8.38 15.25
CA MET A 75 -0.35 8.73 16.35
C MET A 75 0.76 9.68 15.89
N ASN A 76 1.37 9.39 14.74
CA ASN A 76 2.35 10.28 14.10
C ASN A 76 1.75 11.66 13.78
N SER A 77 0.54 11.69 13.22
CA SER A 77 -0.14 12.94 12.87
C SER A 77 -0.47 13.81 14.09
N LYS A 78 -0.83 13.20 15.21
CA LYS A 78 -1.04 13.89 16.50
C LYS A 78 0.28 14.44 17.05
N ASP A 79 1.35 13.63 17.01
CA ASP A 79 2.67 14.07 17.45
C ASP A 79 3.18 15.25 16.61
N PHE A 80 2.88 15.32 15.31
CA PHE A 80 3.21 16.47 14.47
C PHE A 80 2.38 17.73 14.77
N ALA A 81 1.15 17.57 15.25
CA ALA A 81 0.33 18.72 15.65
C ALA A 81 0.85 19.37 16.94
N VAL A 82 1.47 18.57 17.82
CA VAL A 82 2.08 19.05 19.07
C VAL A 82 3.52 19.53 18.84
N TRP A 83 4.30 18.81 18.03
CA TRP A 83 5.69 19.14 17.70
C TRP A 83 5.91 19.17 16.18
N PRO A 84 5.68 20.33 15.52
CA PRO A 84 5.82 20.48 14.07
C PRO A 84 7.22 20.10 13.56
N GLU A 85 8.24 20.36 14.37
CA GLU A 85 9.66 20.04 14.12
C GLU A 85 9.90 18.56 13.80
N LYS A 86 9.07 17.65 14.33
CA LYS A 86 9.20 16.21 14.05
C LYS A 86 8.90 15.83 12.60
N ARG A 87 8.24 16.70 11.83
CA ARG A 87 8.01 16.47 10.39
C ARG A 87 9.29 16.53 9.57
N GLU A 88 10.28 17.27 10.06
CA GLU A 88 11.57 17.48 9.40
C GLU A 88 12.62 16.43 9.78
N LEU A 89 12.24 15.42 10.56
CA LEU A 89 13.16 14.35 10.96
C LEU A 89 13.76 13.67 9.71
N PRO A 90 15.10 13.59 9.62
CA PRO A 90 15.77 12.99 8.46
C PRO A 90 15.32 11.56 8.17
N VAL A 91 15.06 10.78 9.22
CA VAL A 91 14.59 9.39 9.16
C VAL A 91 13.26 9.28 8.40
N ARG A 92 12.28 10.14 8.74
CA ARG A 92 10.99 10.15 8.04
C ARG A 92 11.17 10.47 6.57
N ARG A 93 11.96 11.51 6.26
CA ARG A 93 12.19 11.94 4.89
C ARG A 93 12.86 10.85 4.05
N TRP A 94 13.88 10.19 4.60
CA TRP A 94 14.53 9.05 3.95
C TRP A 94 13.56 7.90 3.69
N LEU A 95 12.76 7.51 4.69
CA LEU A 95 11.81 6.42 4.54
C LEU A 95 10.74 6.73 3.49
N ILE A 96 10.21 7.96 3.45
CA ILE A 96 9.25 8.38 2.43
C ILE A 96 9.86 8.33 1.03
N TYR A 97 11.07 8.86 0.84
CA TYR A 97 11.73 8.79 -0.47
C TYR A 97 12.03 7.35 -0.88
N LEU A 98 12.43 6.48 0.05
CA LEU A 98 12.61 5.07 -0.20
C LEU A 98 11.30 4.41 -0.64
N THR A 99 10.18 4.71 0.04
CA THR A 99 8.85 4.22 -0.36
C THR A 99 8.47 4.68 -1.76
N LEU A 100 8.67 5.97 -2.07
CA LEU A 100 8.38 6.52 -3.40
C LEU A 100 9.25 5.86 -4.48
N PHE A 101 10.52 5.59 -4.17
CA PHE A 101 11.43 4.91 -5.07
C PHE A 101 10.99 3.47 -5.35
N VAL A 102 10.67 2.70 -4.31
CA VAL A 102 10.18 1.32 -4.44
C VAL A 102 8.85 1.28 -5.20
N ALA A 103 7.91 2.19 -4.90
CA ALA A 103 6.65 2.30 -5.63
C ALA A 103 6.87 2.64 -7.12
N GLY A 104 7.81 3.54 -7.42
CA GLY A 104 8.19 3.87 -8.79
C GLY A 104 8.78 2.67 -9.54
N ILE A 105 9.66 1.89 -8.89
CA ILE A 105 10.20 0.65 -9.46
C ILE A 105 9.08 -0.35 -9.74
N ALA A 106 8.16 -0.54 -8.79
CA ALA A 106 7.04 -1.47 -8.97
C ALA A 106 6.21 -1.10 -10.21
N VAL A 107 5.84 0.18 -10.36
CA VAL A 107 5.12 0.68 -11.55
C VAL A 107 5.90 0.42 -12.84
N VAL A 108 7.21 0.68 -12.86
CA VAL A 108 8.06 0.45 -14.05
C VAL A 108 8.11 -1.03 -14.41
N VAL A 109 8.33 -1.91 -13.42
CA VAL A 109 8.37 -3.36 -13.62
C VAL A 109 7.04 -3.87 -14.15
N ASP A 110 5.91 -3.39 -13.61
CA ASP A 110 4.58 -3.77 -14.08
C ASP A 110 4.30 -3.33 -15.51
N LEU A 111 4.72 -2.12 -15.88
CA LEU A 111 4.57 -1.62 -17.25
C LEU A 111 5.44 -2.42 -18.24
N ILE A 112 6.65 -2.81 -17.83
CA ILE A 112 7.51 -3.70 -18.62
C ILE A 112 6.83 -5.05 -18.81
N ALA A 113 6.29 -5.65 -17.74
CA ALA A 113 5.55 -6.90 -17.82
C ALA A 113 4.34 -6.76 -18.76
N LEU A 114 3.60 -5.65 -18.66
CA LEU A 114 2.45 -5.35 -19.51
C LEU A 114 2.81 -5.40 -20.99
N VAL A 115 3.83 -4.64 -21.36
CA VAL A 115 4.29 -4.53 -22.75
C VAL A 115 4.86 -5.85 -23.22
N ASN A 116 5.66 -6.55 -22.42
CA ASN A 116 6.22 -7.84 -22.79
C ASN A 116 5.11 -8.87 -23.12
N THR A 117 4.09 -8.96 -22.26
CA THR A 117 2.96 -9.89 -22.46
C THR A 117 2.07 -9.46 -23.63
N PHE A 118 1.93 -8.15 -23.87
CA PHE A 118 1.29 -7.61 -25.06
C PHE A 118 1.99 -8.05 -26.34
N LEU A 119 3.31 -7.93 -26.37
CA LEU A 119 4.12 -8.28 -27.54
C LEU A 119 4.14 -9.79 -27.80
N SER A 120 3.99 -10.61 -26.76
CA SER A 120 3.81 -12.07 -26.91
C SER A 120 2.45 -12.44 -27.54
N GLY A 121 1.51 -11.51 -27.65
CA GLY A 121 0.16 -11.76 -28.18
C GLY A 121 -0.79 -12.46 -27.19
N GLU A 122 -0.39 -12.56 -25.92
CA GLU A 122 -1.06 -13.36 -24.88
C GLU A 122 -1.70 -12.48 -23.79
N ILE A 123 -2.21 -11.29 -24.11
CA ILE A 123 -2.95 -10.52 -23.10
C ILE A 123 -4.22 -11.26 -22.72
N THR A 124 -4.20 -11.79 -21.51
CA THR A 124 -5.38 -12.29 -20.82
C THR A 124 -6.03 -11.18 -20.00
N MET A 125 -7.35 -11.22 -19.88
CA MET A 125 -8.11 -10.27 -19.04
C MET A 125 -7.55 -10.24 -17.60
N ARG A 126 -7.19 -11.40 -17.05
CA ARG A 126 -6.62 -11.51 -15.70
C ARG A 126 -5.29 -10.78 -15.54
N PHE A 127 -4.43 -10.86 -16.56
CA PHE A 127 -3.12 -10.21 -16.51
C PHE A 127 -3.27 -8.69 -16.52
N ALA A 128 -4.15 -8.17 -17.39
CA ALA A 128 -4.46 -6.73 -17.41
C ALA A 128 -5.03 -6.25 -16.07
N LEU A 129 -5.94 -7.01 -15.45
CA LEU A 129 -6.52 -6.69 -14.15
C LEU A 129 -5.48 -6.72 -13.02
N LYS A 130 -4.55 -7.69 -13.02
CA LYS A 130 -3.48 -7.78 -12.03
C LYS A 130 -2.56 -6.57 -12.11
N ILE A 131 -2.18 -6.16 -13.32
CA ILE A 131 -1.37 -4.95 -13.49
C ILE A 131 -2.12 -3.71 -13.02
N LEU A 132 -3.40 -3.59 -13.37
CA LEU A 132 -4.24 -2.49 -12.90
C LEU A 132 -4.30 -2.46 -11.37
N ALA A 133 -4.41 -3.62 -10.72
CA ALA A 133 -4.40 -3.72 -9.26
C ALA A 133 -3.09 -3.20 -8.65
N VAL A 134 -1.93 -3.60 -9.17
CA VAL A 134 -0.64 -3.09 -8.66
C VAL A 134 -0.50 -1.60 -8.93
N LEU A 135 -0.84 -1.12 -10.13
CA LEU A 135 -0.80 0.31 -10.47
C LEU A 135 -1.72 1.13 -9.56
N MET A 136 -2.91 0.62 -9.22
CA MET A 136 -3.83 1.29 -8.30
C MET A 136 -3.26 1.38 -6.89
N VAL A 137 -2.68 0.29 -6.37
CA VAL A 137 -2.11 0.26 -5.01
C VAL A 137 -0.83 1.08 -4.94
N ALA A 138 0.13 0.84 -5.83
CA ALA A 138 1.40 1.56 -5.89
C ALA A 138 1.18 3.05 -6.20
N GLY A 139 0.28 3.38 -7.14
CA GLY A 139 -0.10 4.75 -7.46
C GLY A 139 -0.80 5.46 -6.30
N GLY A 140 -1.66 4.75 -5.55
CA GLY A 140 -2.28 5.27 -4.33
C GLY A 140 -1.26 5.59 -3.24
N VAL A 141 -0.32 4.67 -2.97
CA VAL A 141 0.78 4.87 -2.01
C VAL A 141 1.68 6.02 -2.45
N PHE A 142 2.07 6.04 -3.73
CA PHE A 142 2.91 7.09 -4.30
C PHE A 142 2.22 8.45 -4.21
N GLY A 143 0.95 8.53 -4.60
CA GLY A 143 0.14 9.74 -4.54
C GLY A 143 0.00 10.27 -3.12
N TYR A 144 -0.26 9.40 -2.15
CA TYR A 144 -0.34 9.76 -0.73
C TYR A 144 0.97 10.38 -0.24
N PHE A 145 2.12 9.74 -0.49
CA PHE A 145 3.40 10.26 0.00
C PHE A 145 3.91 11.48 -0.77
N MET A 146 3.64 11.56 -2.07
CA MET A 146 3.95 12.75 -2.85
C MET A 146 3.13 13.94 -2.36
N TYR A 147 1.87 13.72 -2.02
CA TYR A 147 1.02 14.72 -1.39
C TYR A 147 1.55 15.10 0.00
N ASP A 148 1.88 14.13 0.84
CA ASP A 148 2.42 14.33 2.20
C ASP A 148 3.74 15.13 2.21
N LEU A 149 4.61 14.96 1.20
CA LEU A 149 5.81 15.77 1.02
C LEU A 149 5.51 17.22 0.60
N LYS A 150 4.47 17.44 -0.20
CA LYS A 150 4.07 18.79 -0.67
C LYS A 150 3.29 19.57 0.39
N LYS A 151 2.69 18.89 1.38
CA LYS A 151 1.75 19.42 2.37
C LYS A 151 2.37 20.22 3.51
N ALA A 152 3.44 20.99 3.28
CA ALA A 152 4.11 21.73 4.35
C ALA A 152 3.16 22.65 5.17
N ASN A 153 1.97 23.05 4.66
CA ASN A 153 1.06 24.02 5.32
C ASN A 153 -0.49 23.82 5.15
N THR A 154 -1.06 22.62 4.97
CA THR A 154 -2.53 22.44 4.75
C THR A 154 -3.21 21.43 5.72
N PRO A 155 -4.55 21.48 5.94
CA PRO A 155 -5.20 20.90 7.12
C PRO A 155 -5.41 19.37 7.10
N LEU A 156 -5.64 18.82 8.31
CA LEU A 156 -5.84 17.39 8.67
C LEU A 156 -6.99 16.65 7.93
N ARG A 157 -7.81 17.35 7.13
CA ARG A 157 -9.02 16.80 6.50
C ARG A 157 -8.72 15.85 5.33
N GLN A 158 -7.66 16.10 4.55
CA GLN A 158 -7.30 15.26 3.41
C GLN A 158 -6.67 13.92 3.84
N ASP A 159 -6.01 13.86 5.00
CA ASP A 159 -5.44 12.60 5.52
C ASP A 159 -6.56 11.62 5.93
N LYS A 160 -7.66 12.15 6.46
CA LYS A 160 -8.87 11.36 6.74
C LYS A 160 -9.52 10.84 5.46
N LEU A 161 -9.50 11.61 4.37
CA LEU A 161 -10.03 11.18 3.08
C LEU A 161 -9.23 9.99 2.53
N PHE A 162 -7.90 10.10 2.46
CA PHE A 162 -7.04 9.00 2.02
C PHE A 162 -7.22 7.75 2.90
N ALA A 163 -7.31 7.91 4.22
CA ALA A 163 -7.57 6.81 5.14
C ALA A 163 -8.94 6.14 4.87
N TRP A 164 -9.99 6.93 4.63
CA TRP A 164 -11.33 6.40 4.37
C TRP A 164 -11.43 5.72 2.99
N LEU A 165 -10.78 6.28 1.97
CA LEU A 165 -10.66 5.66 0.64
C LEU A 165 -9.90 4.34 0.74
N ALA A 166 -8.75 4.32 1.41
CA ALA A 166 -7.97 3.09 1.61
C ALA A 166 -8.78 2.03 2.39
N ALA A 167 -9.52 2.44 3.43
CA ALA A 167 -10.38 1.54 4.19
C ALA A 167 -11.51 0.98 3.33
N ALA A 168 -12.16 1.82 2.51
CA ALA A 168 -13.20 1.39 1.59
C ALA A 168 -12.67 0.39 0.56
N VAL A 169 -11.49 0.63 -0.01
CA VAL A 169 -10.83 -0.29 -0.94
C VAL A 169 -10.50 -1.61 -0.25
N VAL A 170 -9.90 -1.58 0.94
CA VAL A 170 -9.56 -2.80 1.69
C VAL A 170 -10.82 -3.60 2.05
N LEU A 171 -11.87 -2.95 2.52
CA LEU A 171 -13.14 -3.62 2.84
C LEU A 171 -13.79 -4.22 1.59
N ALA A 172 -13.82 -3.47 0.47
CA ALA A 172 -14.34 -3.98 -0.79
C ALA A 172 -13.56 -5.19 -1.28
N SER A 173 -12.22 -5.18 -1.17
CA SER A 173 -11.37 -6.32 -1.54
C SER A 173 -11.58 -7.52 -0.62
N ILE A 174 -11.76 -7.32 0.68
CA ILE A 174 -12.05 -8.40 1.63
C ILE A 174 -13.41 -9.03 1.29
N VAL A 175 -14.46 -8.22 1.10
CA VAL A 175 -15.80 -8.72 0.75
C VAL A 175 -15.76 -9.44 -0.61
N GLY A 176 -15.09 -8.86 -1.60
CA GLY A 176 -14.90 -9.50 -2.90
C GLY A 176 -14.08 -10.79 -2.86
N GLY A 177 -13.18 -10.95 -1.88
CA GLY A 177 -12.44 -12.20 -1.66
C GLY A 177 -13.26 -13.32 -1.01
N PHE A 178 -14.46 -13.02 -0.48
CA PHE A 178 -15.37 -14.01 0.08
C PHE A 178 -16.49 -14.45 -0.88
N LEU A 179 -16.65 -13.75 -2.01
CA LEU A 179 -17.64 -14.05 -3.06
C LEU A 179 -17.03 -14.92 -4.14
#